data_AF-A0A951EYX9-F1
#
_entry.id   AF-A0A951EYX9-F1
#
_cell.length_a   1.000
_cell.length_b   1.000
_cell.length_c   1.000
_cell.angle_alpha   90.00
_cell.angle_beta   90.00
_cell.angle_gamma   90.00
#
_symmetry.space_group_name_H-M   'P 1'
#
loop_
_entity.id
_entity.type
_entity.pdbx_description
1 polymer ?
#
loop_
_entity_poly.entity_id
_entity_poly.type
_entity_poly.pdbx_seq_one_letter_code
_entity_poly.pdbx_strand_id
1 'polypeptide(L)'
;MEATLQALGQILLRAIPTFFLLILLHFYLKHIFFRPLRKILHQRYEATEGARQIAQQSLERAAAKTAEYETALRKARGEVYEAHDRFRKELQEQHESELRAARKEAEAAVNHAKADLAKDVEAAKDSLSRESELLANQIVESILRERVA
;
A
#
# COMPACT_ATOMS: atom_id res chain seq x y z
N MET A 1 97.30 -6.62 -7.26
CA MET A 1 95.87 -6.35 -7.05
C MET A 1 95.37 -5.13 -7.85
N GLU A 2 96.24 -4.22 -8.29
CA GLU A 2 95.86 -3.06 -9.12
C GLU A 2 95.50 -3.44 -10.57
N ALA A 3 96.24 -4.37 -11.19
CA ALA A 3 95.97 -4.83 -12.56
C ALA A 3 94.58 -5.50 -12.71
N THR A 4 94.13 -6.21 -11.67
CA THR A 4 92.79 -6.82 -11.63
C THR A 4 91.69 -5.76 -11.48
N LEU A 5 91.94 -4.67 -10.72
CA LEU A 5 91.01 -3.56 -10.59
C LEU A 5 90.88 -2.74 -11.88
N GLN A 6 91.99 -2.50 -12.60
CA GLN A 6 91.96 -1.86 -13.92
C GLN A 6 91.27 -2.72 -14.97
N ALA A 7 91.51 -4.04 -14.99
CA ALA A 7 90.83 -4.95 -15.91
C ALA A 7 89.31 -5.01 -15.65
N LEU A 8 88.88 -5.05 -14.38
CA LEU A 8 87.48 -4.95 -14.01
C LEU A 8 86.87 -3.60 -14.43
N GLY A 9 87.60 -2.50 -14.24
CA GLY A 9 87.19 -1.17 -14.68
C GLY A 9 86.98 -1.06 -16.19
N GLN A 10 87.88 -1.64 -17.00
CA GLN A 10 87.73 -1.64 -18.46
C GLN A 10 86.54 -2.49 -18.94
N ILE A 11 86.30 -3.64 -18.30
CA ILE A 11 85.12 -4.48 -18.61
C ILE A 11 83.83 -3.74 -18.28
N LEU A 12 83.78 -3.08 -17.12
CA LEU A 12 82.62 -2.26 -16.72
C LEU A 12 82.40 -1.10 -17.70
N LEU A 13 83.46 -0.38 -18.07
CA LEU A 13 83.37 0.76 -18.99
C LEU A 13 82.87 0.31 -20.38
N ARG A 14 83.30 -0.87 -20.85
CA ARG A 14 82.86 -1.46 -22.11
C ARG A 14 81.42 -2.01 -22.05
N ALA A 15 80.92 -2.33 -20.85
CA ALA A 15 79.55 -2.79 -20.64
C ALA A 15 78.53 -1.65 -20.57
N ILE A 16 78.94 -0.41 -20.26
CA ILE A 16 78.05 0.77 -20.18
C ILE A 16 77.23 0.98 -21.47
N PRO A 17 77.83 0.98 -22.68
CA PRO A 17 77.08 1.13 -23.92
C PRO A 17 76.08 -0.01 -24.16
N THR A 18 76.44 -1.25 -23.81
CA THR A 18 75.57 -2.41 -23.96
C THR A 18 74.38 -2.33 -23.00
N PHE A 19 74.59 -1.85 -21.77
CA PHE A 19 73.53 -1.61 -20.79
C PHE A 19 72.57 -0.52 -21.26
N PHE A 20 73.11 0.59 -21.79
CA PHE A 20 72.31 1.65 -22.39
C PHE A 20 71.46 1.15 -23.56
N LEU A 21 72.05 0.32 -24.44
CA LEU A 21 71.34 -0.30 -25.56
C LEU A 21 70.23 -1.23 -25.06
N LEU A 22 70.48 -2.02 -24.02
CA LEU A 22 69.48 -2.89 -23.39
C LEU A 22 68.30 -2.09 -22.80
N ILE A 23 68.58 -0.97 -22.12
CA ILE A 23 67.55 -0.08 -21.58
C ILE A 23 66.74 0.56 -22.71
N LEU A 24 67.41 1.06 -23.74
CA LEU A 24 66.76 1.64 -24.93
C LEU A 24 65.85 0.60 -25.61
N LEU A 25 66.36 -0.61 -25.83
CA LEU A 25 65.62 -1.71 -26.44
C LEU A 25 64.42 -2.13 -25.58
N HIS A 26 64.58 -2.18 -24.25
CA HIS A 26 63.49 -2.47 -23.33
C HIS A 26 62.37 -1.43 -23.47
N PHE A 27 62.69 -0.13 -23.47
CA PHE A 27 61.70 0.93 -23.63
C PHE A 27 61.03 0.88 -25.01
N TYR A 28 61.82 0.65 -26.06
CA TYR A 28 61.30 0.47 -27.41
C TYR A 28 60.29 -0.68 -27.49
N LEU A 29 60.66 -1.87 -27.01
CA LEU A 29 59.80 -3.05 -27.05
C LEU A 29 58.55 -2.87 -26.16
N LYS A 30 58.71 -2.21 -25.01
CA LYS A 30 57.60 -1.86 -24.10
C LYS A 30 56.57 -0.96 -24.76
N HIS A 31 57.00 0.04 -25.51
CA HIS A 31 56.08 0.95 -26.21
C HIS A 31 55.53 0.37 -27.52
N ILE A 32 56.39 -0.21 -28.34
CA ILE A 32 56.03 -0.62 -29.70
C ILE A 32 55.29 -1.97 -29.72
N PHE A 33 55.58 -2.88 -28.79
CA PHE A 33 55.10 -4.26 -28.87
C PHE A 33 54.18 -4.62 -27.70
N PHE A 34 54.64 -4.45 -26.46
CA PHE A 34 53.89 -4.90 -25.29
C PHE A 34 52.64 -4.06 -25.01
N ARG A 35 52.69 -2.74 -25.23
CA ARG A 35 51.51 -1.87 -25.11
C ARG A 35 50.39 -2.24 -26.09
N PRO A 36 50.62 -2.30 -27.42
CA PRO A 36 49.57 -2.69 -28.36
C PRO A 36 49.10 -4.13 -28.14
N LEU A 37 49.99 -5.05 -27.80
CA LEU A 37 49.61 -6.44 -27.52
C LEU A 37 48.65 -6.54 -26.32
N ARG A 38 48.92 -5.83 -25.22
CA ARG A 38 48.00 -5.77 -24.06
C ARG A 38 46.66 -5.14 -24.43
N LYS A 39 46.66 -4.09 -25.27
CA LYS A 39 45.42 -3.44 -25.71
C LYS A 39 44.54 -4.41 -26.50
N ILE A 40 45.10 -5.15 -27.45
CA ILE A 40 44.36 -6.14 -28.25
C ILE A 40 43.86 -7.29 -27.37
N LEU A 41 44.69 -7.78 -26.45
CA LEU A 41 44.28 -8.86 -25.55
C LEU A 41 43.14 -8.43 -24.62
N HIS A 42 43.20 -7.20 -24.11
CA HIS A 42 42.13 -6.61 -23.32
C HIS A 42 40.85 -6.43 -24.14
N GLN A 43 40.95 -5.92 -25.37
CA GLN A 43 39.80 -5.80 -26.28
C GLN A 43 39.14 -7.15 -26.58
N ARG A 44 39.93 -8.21 -26.78
CA ARG A 44 39.38 -9.56 -26.99
C ARG A 44 38.73 -10.11 -25.72
N TYR A 45 39.32 -9.85 -24.56
CA TYR A 45 38.74 -10.23 -23.27
C TYR A 45 37.42 -9.49 -23.02
N GLU A 46 37.36 -8.18 -23.23
CA GLU A 46 36.13 -7.39 -23.10
C GLU A 46 35.06 -7.86 -24.09
N ALA A 47 35.42 -8.16 -25.34
CA ALA A 47 34.49 -8.64 -26.35
C ALA A 47 33.93 -10.04 -26.08
N THR A 48 34.60 -10.87 -25.27
CA THR A 48 34.19 -12.26 -24.99
C THR A 48 33.67 -12.42 -23.57
N GLU A 49 34.54 -12.31 -22.58
CA GLU A 49 34.24 -12.44 -21.16
C GLU A 49 33.52 -11.20 -20.61
N GLY A 50 33.97 -10.00 -20.99
CA GLY A 50 33.36 -8.74 -20.54
C GLY A 50 31.90 -8.61 -20.98
N ALA A 51 31.60 -8.91 -22.24
CA ALA A 51 30.24 -8.90 -22.77
C ALA A 51 29.32 -9.91 -22.04
N ARG A 52 29.83 -11.10 -21.72
CA ARG A 52 29.09 -12.11 -20.94
C ARG A 52 28.82 -11.64 -19.51
N GLN A 53 29.82 -11.05 -18.85
CA GLN A 53 29.67 -10.51 -17.50
C GLN A 53 28.67 -9.35 -17.47
N ILE A 54 28.71 -8.44 -18.45
CA ILE A 54 27.76 -7.32 -18.56
C ILE A 54 26.35 -7.85 -18.83
N ALA A 55 26.19 -8.86 -19.68
CA ALA A 55 24.89 -9.49 -19.93
C ALA A 55 24.35 -10.15 -18.65
N GLN A 56 25.20 -10.89 -17.92
CA GLN A 56 24.82 -11.52 -16.66
C GLN A 56 24.42 -10.48 -15.60
N GLN A 57 25.20 -9.41 -15.43
CA GLN A 57 24.85 -8.32 -14.52
C GLN A 57 23.55 -7.62 -14.92
N SER A 58 23.31 -7.44 -16.22
CA SER A 58 22.08 -6.87 -16.74
C SER A 58 20.87 -7.77 -16.44
N LEU A 59 21.02 -9.08 -16.60
CA LEU A 59 20.00 -10.06 -16.26
C LEU A 59 19.71 -10.11 -14.75
N GLU A 60 20.75 -10.08 -13.92
CA GLU A 60 20.61 -10.04 -12.46
C GLU A 60 19.90 -8.76 -12.00
N ARG A 61 20.25 -7.60 -12.56
CA ARG A 61 19.56 -6.34 -12.28
C ARG A 61 18.10 -6.38 -12.74
N ALA A 62 17.82 -6.93 -13.92
CA ALA A 62 16.46 -7.09 -14.41
C ALA A 62 15.65 -8.03 -13.51
N ALA A 63 16.22 -9.17 -13.12
CA ALA A 63 15.58 -10.13 -12.22
C ALA A 63 15.31 -9.52 -10.84
N ALA A 64 16.27 -8.78 -10.26
CA ALA A 64 16.09 -8.07 -9.00
C ALA A 64 14.96 -7.05 -9.10
N LYS A 65 14.91 -6.26 -10.17
CA LYS A 65 13.82 -5.30 -10.41
C LYS A 65 12.48 -6.00 -10.57
N THR A 66 12.40 -7.10 -11.31
CA THR A 66 11.17 -7.88 -11.45
C THR A 66 10.70 -8.40 -10.09
N ALA A 67 11.59 -8.93 -9.26
CA ALA A 67 11.25 -9.41 -7.92
C ALA A 67 10.76 -8.29 -6.99
N GLU A 68 11.36 -7.09 -7.07
CA GLU A 68 10.89 -5.89 -6.38
C GLU A 68 9.47 -5.52 -6.83
N TYR A 69 9.22 -5.49 -8.15
CA TYR A 69 7.89 -5.18 -8.71
C TYR A 69 6.84 -6.21 -8.31
N GLU A 70 7.14 -7.50 -8.39
CA GLU A 70 6.23 -8.57 -7.98
C GLU A 70 5.88 -8.48 -6.49
N THR A 71 6.86 -8.15 -5.65
CA THR A 71 6.65 -7.98 -4.21
C THR A 71 5.80 -6.75 -3.92
N ALA A 72 6.09 -5.62 -4.56
CA ALA A 72 5.29 -4.41 -4.46
C ALA A 72 3.85 -4.64 -4.93
N LEU A 73 3.66 -5.36 -6.04
CA LEU A 73 2.34 -5.68 -6.58
C LEU A 73 1.55 -6.61 -5.66
N ARG A 74 2.19 -7.64 -5.08
CA ARG A 74 1.56 -8.51 -4.08
C ARG A 74 1.13 -7.72 -2.85
N LYS A 75 2.00 -6.82 -2.35
CA LYS A 75 1.68 -5.95 -1.22
C LYS A 75 0.51 -5.04 -1.52
N ALA A 76 0.53 -4.34 -2.65
CA ALA A 76 -0.55 -3.44 -3.06
C ALA A 76 -1.89 -4.18 -3.22
N ARG A 77 -1.87 -5.41 -3.78
CA ARG A 77 -3.07 -6.26 -3.83
C ARG A 77 -3.58 -6.60 -2.43
N GLY A 78 -2.70 -6.99 -1.51
CA GLY A 78 -3.06 -7.25 -0.12
C GLY A 78 -3.70 -6.03 0.55
N GLU A 79 -3.09 -4.86 0.42
CA GLU A 79 -3.60 -3.60 0.96
C GLU A 79 -4.99 -3.24 0.39
N VAL A 80 -5.23 -3.47 -0.90
CA VAL A 80 -6.54 -3.27 -1.54
C VAL A 80 -7.58 -4.24 -0.97
N TYR A 81 -7.24 -5.52 -0.81
CA TYR A 81 -8.16 -6.50 -0.21
C TYR A 81 -8.51 -6.14 1.23
N GLU A 82 -7.53 -5.74 2.04
CA GLU A 82 -7.77 -5.27 3.41
C GLU A 82 -8.62 -4.01 3.46
N ALA A 83 -8.36 -3.04 2.56
CA ALA A 83 -9.16 -1.83 2.47
C ALA A 83 -10.62 -2.13 2.10
N HIS A 84 -10.84 -3.04 1.14
CA HIS A 84 -12.20 -3.47 0.79
C HIS A 84 -12.90 -4.21 1.93
N ASP A 85 -12.20 -5.07 2.67
CA ASP A 85 -12.78 -5.78 3.80
C ASP A 85 -13.16 -4.82 4.94
N ARG A 86 -12.28 -3.87 5.27
CA ARG A 86 -12.58 -2.80 6.24
C ARG A 86 -13.77 -1.97 5.81
N PHE A 87 -13.79 -1.50 4.55
CA PHE A 87 -14.91 -0.71 4.03
C PHE A 87 -16.24 -1.47 4.09
N ARG A 88 -16.24 -2.77 3.75
CA ARG A 88 -17.45 -3.60 3.86
C ARG A 88 -17.93 -3.76 5.30
N LYS A 89 -17.01 -3.97 6.25
CA LYS A 89 -17.34 -4.08 7.68
C LYS A 89 -17.91 -2.76 8.21
N GLU A 90 -17.26 -1.64 7.92
CA GLU A 90 -17.73 -0.31 8.31
C GLU A 90 -19.12 -0.02 7.75
N LEU A 91 -19.36 -0.34 6.47
CA LEU A 91 -20.66 -0.15 5.84
C LEU A 91 -21.74 -1.02 6.48
N GLN A 92 -21.42 -2.28 6.79
CA GLN A 92 -22.34 -3.20 7.48
C GLN A 92 -22.68 -2.69 8.88
N GLU A 93 -21.68 -2.26 9.65
CA GLU A 93 -21.86 -1.71 11.00
C GLU A 93 -22.70 -0.43 10.99
N GLN A 94 -22.46 0.46 10.02
CA GLN A 94 -23.25 1.68 9.83
C GLN A 94 -24.71 1.33 9.50
N HIS A 95 -24.95 0.45 8.53
CA HIS A 95 -26.30 0.01 8.17
C HIS A 95 -27.03 -0.64 9.35
N GLU A 96 -26.36 -1.50 10.12
CA GLU A 96 -26.96 -2.12 11.30
C GLU A 96 -27.24 -1.11 12.41
N SER A 97 -26.38 -0.11 12.59
CA SER A 97 -26.60 1.00 13.52
C SER A 97 -27.82 1.83 13.12
N GLU A 98 -27.89 2.26 11.86
CA GLU A 98 -29.00 3.04 11.32
C GLU A 98 -30.32 2.27 11.39
N LEU A 99 -30.31 0.99 11.02
CA LEU A 99 -31.50 0.16 11.09
C LEU A 99 -31.98 -0.03 12.54
N ARG A 100 -31.06 -0.20 13.50
CA ARG A 100 -31.41 -0.26 14.93
C ARG A 100 -31.99 1.06 15.44
N ALA A 101 -31.42 2.20 15.02
CA ALA A 101 -31.93 3.52 15.37
C ALA A 101 -33.34 3.72 14.82
N ALA A 102 -33.57 3.43 13.53
CA ALA A 102 -34.87 3.53 12.88
C ALA A 102 -35.92 2.61 13.53
N ARG A 103 -35.55 1.37 13.90
CA ARG A 103 -36.44 0.47 14.65
C ARG A 103 -36.82 1.03 16.01
N LYS A 104 -35.86 1.57 16.76
CA LYS A 104 -36.11 2.17 18.07
C LYS A 104 -37.02 3.39 17.97
N GLU A 105 -36.83 4.23 16.94
CA GLU A 105 -37.70 5.36 16.68
C GLU A 105 -39.11 4.93 16.29
N ALA A 106 -39.25 3.92 15.43
CA ALA A 106 -40.54 3.34 15.08
C ALA A 106 -41.27 2.74 16.29
N GLU A 107 -40.56 2.00 17.15
CA GLU A 107 -41.12 1.46 18.40
C GLU A 107 -41.57 2.59 19.34
N ALA A 108 -40.78 3.66 19.47
CA ALA A 108 -41.15 4.82 20.26
C ALA A 108 -42.41 5.52 19.70
N ALA A 109 -42.50 5.68 18.38
CA ALA A 109 -43.67 6.26 17.72
C ALA A 109 -44.93 5.40 17.92
N VAL A 110 -44.82 4.07 17.80
CA VAL A 110 -45.94 3.15 18.06
C VAL A 110 -46.37 3.22 19.51
N ASN A 111 -45.45 3.27 20.46
CA ASN A 111 -45.77 3.38 21.88
C ASN A 111 -46.44 4.72 22.22
N HIS A 112 -45.98 5.81 21.61
CA HIS A 112 -46.59 7.13 21.74
C HIS A 112 -48.03 7.13 21.18
N ALA A 113 -48.23 6.61 19.96
CA ALA A 113 -49.54 6.51 19.35
C ALA A 113 -50.51 5.64 20.16
N LYS A 114 -50.03 4.53 20.76
CA LYS A 114 -50.83 3.71 21.67
C LYS A 114 -51.23 4.46 22.95
N ALA A 115 -50.31 5.25 23.51
CA ALA A 115 -50.59 6.05 24.70
C ALA A 115 -51.62 7.16 24.41
N ASP A 116 -51.52 7.82 23.27
CA ASP A 116 -52.49 8.83 22.85
C ASP A 116 -53.86 8.20 22.56
N LEU A 117 -53.89 7.08 21.84
CA LEU A 117 -55.13 6.34 21.59
C LEU A 117 -55.81 5.93 22.90
N ALA A 118 -55.05 5.49 23.91
CA ALA A 118 -55.62 5.16 25.22
C ALA A 118 -56.26 6.38 25.90
N LYS A 119 -55.64 7.56 25.81
CA LYS A 119 -56.22 8.82 26.32
C LYS A 119 -57.49 9.20 25.57
N ASP A 120 -57.48 9.11 24.24
CA ASP A 120 -58.64 9.42 23.40
C ASP A 120 -59.82 8.49 23.71
N VAL A 121 -59.55 7.20 23.94
CA VAL A 121 -60.57 6.23 24.35
C VAL A 121 -61.18 6.59 25.71
N GLU A 122 -60.37 6.95 26.71
CA GLU A 122 -60.90 7.37 28.01
C GLU A 122 -61.69 8.69 27.92
N ALA A 123 -61.19 9.68 27.16
CA ALA A 123 -61.91 10.92 26.92
C ALA A 123 -63.26 10.69 26.21
N ALA A 124 -63.29 9.78 25.23
CA ALA A 124 -64.51 9.41 24.52
C ALA A 124 -65.52 8.69 25.44
N LYS A 125 -65.06 7.79 26.31
CA LYS A 125 -65.92 7.15 27.33
C LYS A 125 -66.53 8.17 28.28
N ASP A 126 -65.73 9.12 28.78
CA ASP A 126 -66.19 10.18 29.68
C ASP A 126 -67.19 11.13 29.00
N SER A 127 -66.99 11.43 27.71
CA SER A 127 -67.97 12.22 26.93
C SER A 127 -69.27 11.45 26.75
N LEU A 128 -69.18 10.18 26.35
CA LEU A 128 -70.34 9.33 26.11
C LEU A 128 -71.16 9.11 27.39
N SER A 129 -70.51 8.96 28.55
CA SER A 129 -71.19 8.84 29.85
C SER A 129 -71.96 10.13 30.17
N ARG A 130 -71.34 11.30 29.99
CA ARG A 130 -72.00 12.60 30.21
C ARG A 130 -73.17 12.82 29.26
N GLU A 131 -73.01 12.51 27.98
CA GLU A 131 -74.10 12.59 26.99
C GLU A 131 -75.24 11.64 27.33
N SER A 132 -74.93 10.43 27.80
CA SER A 132 -75.93 9.44 28.23
C SER A 132 -76.72 9.92 29.45
N GLU A 133 -76.06 10.54 30.44
CA GLU A 133 -76.73 11.14 31.60
C GLU A 133 -77.65 12.32 31.21
N LEU A 134 -77.21 13.17 30.29
CA LEU A 134 -78.02 14.27 29.76
C LEU A 134 -79.26 13.75 29.03
N LEU A 135 -79.10 12.75 28.17
CA LEU A 135 -80.22 12.10 27.47
C LEU A 135 -81.19 11.43 28.45
N ALA A 136 -80.67 10.73 29.46
CA ALA A 136 -81.50 10.11 30.50
C ALA A 136 -82.34 11.15 31.26
N ASN A 137 -81.74 12.28 31.64
CA ASN A 137 -82.44 13.37 32.31
C ASN A 137 -83.51 14.02 31.40
N GLN A 138 -83.23 14.19 30.11
CA GLN A 138 -84.21 14.69 29.14
C GLN A 138 -85.42 13.74 28.99
N ILE A 139 -85.19 12.43 28.96
CA ILE A 139 -86.25 11.41 28.91
C ILE A 139 -87.10 11.45 30.19
N VAL A 140 -86.45 11.55 31.36
CA VAL A 140 -87.17 11.67 32.65
C VAL A 140 -88.02 12.93 32.68
N GLU A 141 -87.49 14.07 32.23
CA GLU A 141 -88.27 15.31 32.12
C GLU A 141 -89.45 15.18 31.16
N SER A 142 -89.30 14.52 30.00
CA SER A 142 -90.41 14.38 29.04
C SER A 142 -91.53 13.51 29.60
N ILE A 143 -91.20 12.39 30.23
CA ILE A 143 -92.18 11.48 30.86
C ILE A 143 -92.90 12.18 32.02
N LEU A 144 -92.17 12.95 32.85
CA LEU A 144 -92.79 13.71 33.94
C LEU A 144 -93.71 14.81 33.44
N ARG A 145 -93.37 15.49 32.33
CA ARG A 145 -94.20 16.53 31.71
C ARG A 145 -95.49 15.97 31.14
N GLU A 146 -95.45 14.78 30.55
CA GLU A 146 -96.61 14.09 29.97
C GLU A 146 -97.57 13.53 31.04
N ARG A 147 -97.09 13.31 32.28
CA ARG A 147 -97.91 12.82 33.40
C ARG A 147 -98.63 13.93 34.20
N VAL A 148 -98.31 15.20 33.94
CA VAL A 148 -98.87 16.37 34.64
C VAL A 148 -99.89 17.13 33.75
N ALA A 149 -100.09 16.67 32.50
CA ALA A 149 -101.21 17.05 31.63
C ALA A 149 -102.35 16.03 31.76
#